data_AF-A0A2K8XMX1-F1
#
_entry.id   AF-A0A2K8XMX1-F1
#
_cell.length_a   1.000
_cell.length_b   1.000
_cell.length_c   1.000
_cell.angle_alpha   90.00
_cell.angle_beta   90.00
_cell.angle_gamma   90.00
#
_symmetry.space_group_name_H-M   'P 1'
#
loop_
_entity.id
_entity.type
_entity.pdbx_description
1 polymer ?
#
loop_
_entity_poly.entity_id
_entity_poly.type
_entity_poly.pdbx_seq_one_letter_code
_entity_poly.pdbx_strand_id
1 'polypeptide(L)'
;MSAFPKYDYELLKWVQINRIDFLDVFFYWISSSTFIVSIITLGIIGWLYITKKPKPFNIKYYSLLLIIIASSFISLFLKYTVKRPRPFITNPDIIQLSETSNFSFPSGHTTIAFTLAFGMLFISFKKIYLLPVFCWAFLVAYSRMILGAHYLTDILTAIIISFMLSLLIKPISTKWTVKKT
;
A
#
# COMPACT_ATOMS: atom_id res chain seq x y z
N MET A 1 -24.70 2.97 -16.71
CA MET A 1 -24.27 4.06 -15.80
C MET A 1 -23.04 3.58 -15.06
N SER A 2 -21.88 4.21 -15.24
CA SER A 2 -20.64 3.77 -14.58
C SER A 2 -20.75 3.97 -13.07
N ALA A 3 -20.51 2.92 -12.28
CA ALA A 3 -20.56 2.93 -10.82
C ALA A 3 -19.50 3.85 -10.15
N PHE A 4 -18.72 4.60 -10.93
CA PHE A 4 -17.61 5.42 -10.46
C PHE A 4 -17.79 6.89 -10.86
N PRO A 5 -17.36 7.85 -10.02
CA PRO A 5 -17.62 9.27 -10.24
C PRO A 5 -16.92 9.79 -11.50
N LYS A 6 -17.61 10.65 -12.27
CA LYS A 6 -17.02 11.38 -13.41
C LYS A 6 -15.72 12.12 -13.01
N TYR A 7 -15.70 12.66 -11.80
CA TYR A 7 -14.54 13.36 -11.23
C TYR A 7 -13.27 12.51 -11.12
N ASP A 8 -13.40 11.19 -11.01
CA ASP A 8 -12.26 10.28 -10.85
C ASP A 8 -11.43 10.20 -12.14
N TYR A 9 -12.10 10.28 -13.30
CA TYR A 9 -11.44 10.39 -14.60
C TYR A 9 -10.88 11.80 -14.85
N GLU A 10 -11.67 12.86 -14.61
CA GLU A 10 -11.22 14.24 -14.85
C GLU A 10 -9.95 14.57 -14.06
N LEU A 11 -9.88 14.12 -12.80
CA LEU A 11 -8.68 14.30 -11.98
C LEU A 11 -7.49 13.52 -12.53
N LEU A 12 -7.68 12.26 -12.91
CA LEU A 12 -6.61 11.45 -13.49
C LEU A 12 -6.10 12.05 -14.79
N LYS A 13 -7.00 12.53 -15.65
CA LYS A 13 -6.68 13.25 -16.88
C LYS A 13 -5.89 14.52 -16.58
N TRP A 14 -6.31 15.31 -15.59
CA TRP A 14 -5.58 16.49 -15.16
C TRP A 14 -4.16 16.13 -14.70
N VAL A 15 -3.99 15.05 -13.92
CA VAL A 15 -2.66 14.54 -13.52
C VAL A 15 -1.82 14.14 -14.74
N GLN A 16 -2.41 13.45 -15.72
CA GLN A 16 -1.72 13.03 -16.94
C GLN A 16 -1.29 14.20 -17.84
N ILE A 17 -2.12 15.24 -17.96
CA ILE A 17 -1.82 16.41 -18.79
C ILE A 17 -0.76 17.30 -18.14
N ASN A 18 -0.74 17.38 -16.80
CA ASN A 18 0.18 18.23 -16.04
C ASN A 18 1.42 17.47 -15.51
N ARG A 19 1.63 16.21 -15.91
CA ARG A 19 2.83 15.47 -15.51
C ARG A 19 4.05 16.01 -16.24
N ILE A 20 5.21 15.85 -15.62
CA ILE A 20 6.50 16.20 -16.21
C ILE A 20 7.09 14.92 -16.78
N ASP A 21 7.13 14.78 -18.11
CA ASP A 21 7.54 13.57 -18.82
C ASP A 21 8.88 12.99 -18.34
N PHE A 22 9.86 13.86 -18.05
CA PHE A 22 11.17 13.45 -17.52
C PHE A 22 11.08 12.67 -16.19
N LEU A 23 10.06 12.94 -15.37
CA LEU A 23 9.84 12.25 -14.10
C LEU A 23 9.13 10.90 -14.25
N ASP A 24 8.65 10.53 -15.45
CA ASP A 24 7.93 9.27 -15.65
C ASP A 24 8.79 8.07 -15.30
N VAL A 25 10.07 8.10 -15.68
CA VAL A 25 11.05 7.06 -15.33
C VAL A 25 11.20 6.98 -13.80
N PHE A 26 11.31 8.12 -13.12
CA PHE A 26 11.38 8.16 -11.67
C PHE A 26 10.14 7.54 -11.02
N PHE A 27 8.94 7.90 -11.48
CA PHE A 27 7.69 7.35 -10.95
C PHE A 27 7.51 5.87 -11.28
N TYR A 28 7.99 5.42 -12.44
CA TYR A 28 8.08 4.00 -12.78
C TYR A 28 8.94 3.24 -11.78
N TRP A 29 10.14 3.74 -11.46
CA TRP A 29 11.03 3.15 -10.46
C TRP A 29 10.41 3.15 -9.06
N ILE A 30 9.81 4.27 -8.64
CA ILE A 30 9.10 4.36 -7.37
C ILE A 30 7.99 3.30 -7.29
N SER A 31 7.16 3.18 -8.32
CA SER A 31 6.13 2.15 -8.37
C SER A 31 6.73 0.75 -8.27
N SER A 32 7.75 0.46 -9.07
CA SER A 32 8.41 -0.85 -9.15
C SER A 32 9.11 -1.23 -7.84
N SER A 33 9.52 -0.24 -7.04
CA SER A 33 10.16 -0.44 -5.74
C SER A 33 9.25 -1.06 -4.67
N THR A 34 7.93 -1.11 -4.90
CA THR A 34 6.93 -1.48 -3.89
C THR A 34 7.26 -2.81 -3.19
N PHE A 35 7.52 -3.85 -3.97
CA PHE A 35 7.77 -5.19 -3.43
C PHE A 35 9.14 -5.30 -2.76
N ILE A 36 10.19 -4.81 -3.43
CA ILE A 36 11.57 -4.94 -2.92
C ILE A 36 11.77 -4.15 -1.62
N VAL A 37 11.27 -2.90 -1.55
CA VAL A 37 11.33 -2.09 -0.33
C VAL A 37 10.54 -2.74 0.79
N SER A 38 9.37 -3.31 0.49
CA SER A 38 8.57 -4.02 1.50
C SER A 38 9.29 -5.25 2.05
N ILE A 39 9.83 -6.11 1.19
CA ILE A 39 10.57 -7.32 1.59
C ILE A 39 11.80 -6.96 2.42
N ILE A 40 12.60 -6.00 1.97
CA ILE A 40 13.80 -5.54 2.70
C ILE A 40 13.41 -4.98 4.07
N THR A 41 12.38 -4.13 4.12
CA THR A 41 11.92 -3.51 5.38
C THR A 41 11.43 -4.58 6.37
N LEU A 42 10.64 -5.55 5.90
CA LEU A 42 10.19 -6.67 6.72
C LEU A 42 11.36 -7.52 7.22
N GLY A 43 12.34 -7.79 6.36
CA GLY A 43 13.56 -8.51 6.74
C GLY A 43 14.35 -7.80 7.84
N ILE A 44 14.54 -6.48 7.72
CA ILE A 44 15.20 -5.66 8.74
C ILE A 44 14.43 -5.70 10.06
N ILE A 45 13.09 -5.52 10.02
CA ILE A 45 12.25 -5.58 11.22
C ILE A 45 12.35 -6.97 11.86
N GLY A 46 12.25 -8.04 11.07
CA GLY A 46 12.37 -9.43 11.54
C GLY A 46 13.72 -9.69 12.20
N TRP A 47 14.81 -9.29 11.55
CA TRP A 47 16.17 -9.41 12.09
C TRP A 47 16.35 -8.66 13.41
N LEU A 48 15.85 -7.43 13.52
CA LEU A 48 15.88 -6.66 14.77
C LEU A 48 15.07 -7.34 15.88
N TYR A 49 13.93 -7.92 15.54
CA TYR A 49 13.06 -8.61 16.49
C TYR A 49 13.70 -9.92 16.99
N ILE A 50 14.41 -10.66 16.13
CA ILE A 50 15.15 -11.87 16.50
C ILE A 50 16.37 -11.54 17.36
N THR A 51 17.17 -10.54 16.98
CA THR A 51 18.48 -10.26 17.60
C THR A 51 18.42 -9.35 18.82
N LYS A 52 17.54 -8.35 18.82
CA LYS A 52 17.48 -7.31 19.88
C LYS A 52 16.30 -7.51 20.84
N LYS A 53 15.31 -8.33 20.49
CA LYS A 53 14.13 -8.64 21.32
C LYS A 53 13.77 -10.13 21.28
N PRO A 54 14.71 -11.05 21.57
CA PRO A 54 14.45 -12.48 21.47
C PRO A 54 13.32 -12.87 22.42
N LYS A 55 12.15 -13.12 21.84
CA LYS A 55 11.03 -13.79 22.47
C LYS A 55 10.61 -14.89 21.49
N PRO A 56 10.28 -16.11 21.95
CA PRO A 56 9.94 -17.23 21.08
C PRO A 56 8.74 -16.90 20.18
N PHE A 57 7.88 -15.96 20.58
CA PHE A 57 6.77 -15.48 19.77
C PHE A 57 6.65 -13.96 19.84
N ASN A 58 7.20 -13.26 18.84
CA ASN A 58 7.04 -11.82 18.76
C ASN A 58 5.79 -11.44 17.99
N ILE A 59 4.66 -11.47 18.71
CA ILE A 59 3.32 -11.28 18.18
C ILE A 59 3.20 -10.05 17.27
N LYS A 60 3.86 -8.93 17.59
CA LYS A 60 3.81 -7.72 16.77
C LYS A 60 4.38 -7.92 15.35
N TYR A 61 5.51 -8.62 15.24
CA TYR A 61 6.12 -8.88 13.94
C TYR A 61 5.29 -9.87 13.12
N TYR A 62 4.79 -10.93 13.75
CA TYR A 62 3.91 -11.88 13.07
C TYR A 62 2.58 -11.25 12.65
N SER A 63 2.01 -10.35 13.47
CA SER A 63 0.84 -9.57 13.09
C SER A 63 1.12 -8.69 11.87
N LEU A 64 2.31 -8.07 11.75
CA LEU A 64 2.72 -7.31 10.57
C LEU A 64 2.75 -8.17 9.31
N LEU A 65 3.37 -9.36 9.37
CA LEU A 65 3.39 -10.29 8.24
C LEU A 65 1.96 -10.72 7.85
N LEU A 66 1.13 -11.04 8.83
CA LEU A 66 -0.23 -11.49 8.62
C LEU A 66 -1.09 -10.43 7.95
N ILE A 67 -1.01 -9.16 8.37
CA ILE A 67 -1.82 -8.10 7.73
C ILE A 67 -1.36 -7.81 6.29
N ILE A 68 -0.08 -7.99 5.96
CA ILE A 68 0.41 -7.81 4.58
C ILE A 68 -0.18 -8.90 3.69
N ILE A 69 -0.16 -10.15 4.14
CA ILE A 69 -0.78 -11.28 3.43
C ILE A 69 -2.29 -11.04 3.30
N ALA A 70 -2.96 -10.71 4.41
CA ALA A 70 -4.40 -10.48 4.44
C ALA A 70 -4.82 -9.31 3.52
N SER A 71 -4.09 -8.19 3.54
CA SER A 71 -4.37 -7.05 2.67
C SER A 71 -4.17 -7.37 1.18
N SER A 72 -3.16 -8.17 0.86
CA SER A 72 -2.92 -8.65 -0.50
C SER A 72 -4.04 -9.56 -0.98
N PHE A 73 -4.49 -10.49 -0.12
CA PHE A 73 -5.62 -11.37 -0.42
C PHE A 73 -6.92 -10.60 -0.61
N ILE A 74 -7.24 -9.66 0.30
CA ILE A 74 -8.43 -8.80 0.19
C ILE A 74 -8.36 -7.94 -1.08
N SER A 75 -7.19 -7.37 -1.39
CA SER A 75 -7.01 -6.61 -2.63
C SER A 75 -7.23 -7.47 -3.88
N LEU A 76 -6.79 -8.72 -3.87
CA LEU A 76 -6.97 -9.65 -4.99
C LEU A 76 -8.44 -10.07 -5.13
N PHE A 77 -9.08 -10.39 -4.00
CA PHE A 77 -10.51 -10.73 -3.96
C PHE A 77 -11.38 -9.58 -4.48
N LEU A 78 -11.14 -8.35 -4.00
CA LEU A 78 -11.86 -7.16 -4.48
C LEU A 78 -11.60 -6.91 -5.97
N LYS A 79 -10.38 -7.18 -6.45
CA LYS A 79 -10.02 -7.03 -7.86
C LYS A 79 -10.82 -7.93 -8.78
N TYR A 80 -11.03 -9.19 -8.41
CA TYR A 80 -11.79 -10.14 -9.22
C TYR A 80 -13.30 -10.10 -8.98
N THR A 81 -13.77 -9.42 -7.94
CA THR A 81 -15.21 -9.20 -7.70
C THR A 81 -15.71 -7.92 -8.35
N VAL A 82 -15.00 -6.80 -8.18
CA VAL A 82 -15.39 -5.49 -8.74
C VAL A 82 -15.09 -5.41 -10.24
N LYS A 83 -14.00 -6.04 -10.71
CA LYS A 83 -13.59 -6.10 -12.12
C LYS A 83 -13.60 -4.73 -12.84
N ARG A 84 -13.28 -3.65 -12.11
CA ARG A 84 -13.23 -2.31 -12.69
C ARG A 84 -12.14 -2.25 -13.77
N PRO A 85 -12.45 -1.81 -15.01
CA PRO A 85 -11.44 -1.67 -16.05
C PRO A 85 -10.44 -0.57 -15.71
N ARG A 86 -9.21 -0.70 -16.19
CA ARG A 86 -8.17 0.32 -16.00
C ARG A 86 -8.41 1.57 -16.85
N PRO A 87 -7.91 2.74 -16.39
CA PRO A 87 -8.09 4.00 -17.09
C PRO A 87 -7.75 3.95 -18.58
N PHE A 88 -6.59 3.41 -18.94
CA PHE A 88 -6.12 3.34 -20.32
C PHE A 88 -6.96 2.42 -21.23
N ILE A 89 -7.77 1.51 -20.65
CA ILE A 89 -8.64 0.60 -21.42
C ILE A 89 -9.89 1.34 -21.89
N THR A 90 -10.47 2.15 -21.02
CA THR A 90 -11.74 2.83 -21.29
C THR A 90 -11.57 4.24 -21.86
N ASN A 91 -10.37 4.81 -21.74
CA ASN A 91 -10.09 6.20 -22.06
C ASN A 91 -8.80 6.29 -22.91
N PRO A 92 -8.92 6.44 -24.25
CA PRO A 92 -7.77 6.47 -25.17
C PRO A 92 -6.77 7.60 -24.93
N ASP A 93 -7.19 8.65 -24.21
CA ASP A 93 -6.37 9.80 -23.87
C ASP A 93 -5.52 9.60 -22.60
N ILE A 94 -5.71 8.48 -21.89
CA ILE A 94 -4.86 8.10 -20.76
C ILE A 94 -3.73 7.19 -21.26
N ILE A 95 -2.49 7.64 -21.08
CA ILE A 95 -1.29 6.92 -21.52
C ILE A 95 -0.97 5.82 -20.51
N GLN A 96 -0.77 4.60 -21.02
CA GLN A 96 -0.27 3.49 -20.21
C GLN A 96 1.26 3.51 -20.16
N LEU A 97 1.82 3.85 -19.00
CA LEU A 97 3.29 3.91 -18.79
C LEU A 97 3.84 2.73 -17.98
N SER A 98 3.00 1.72 -17.67
CA SER A 98 3.45 0.49 -17.00
C SER A 98 2.64 -0.72 -17.45
N GLU A 99 3.30 -1.88 -17.55
CA GLU A 99 2.62 -3.14 -17.81
C GLU A 99 1.79 -3.58 -16.60
N THR A 100 0.49 -3.78 -16.81
CA THR A 100 -0.42 -4.15 -15.72
C THR A 100 -1.57 -5.02 -16.23
N SER A 101 -2.19 -5.80 -15.34
CA SER A 101 -3.40 -6.59 -15.64
C SER A 101 -4.62 -5.71 -15.98
N ASN A 102 -5.72 -6.30 -16.45
CA ASN A 102 -6.88 -5.51 -16.92
C ASN A 102 -7.72 -4.81 -15.82
N PHE A 103 -7.59 -5.19 -14.55
CA PHE A 103 -8.43 -4.67 -13.46
C PHE A 103 -7.72 -3.68 -12.54
N SER A 104 -8.37 -2.54 -12.29
CA SER A 104 -7.81 -1.40 -11.56
C SER A 104 -8.10 -1.41 -10.05
N PHE A 105 -9.29 -1.83 -9.64
CA PHE A 105 -9.74 -1.65 -8.26
C PHE A 105 -9.38 -2.83 -7.35
N PRO A 106 -8.95 -2.63 -6.09
CA PRO A 106 -8.17 -1.48 -5.62
C PRO A 106 -6.71 -1.55 -6.11
N SER A 107 -5.93 -0.50 -5.84
CA SER A 107 -4.51 -0.46 -6.21
C SER A 107 -3.65 -1.36 -5.31
N GLY A 108 -3.17 -2.49 -5.84
CA GLY A 108 -2.33 -3.44 -5.10
C GLY A 108 -0.99 -2.86 -4.62
N HIS A 109 -0.35 -2.00 -5.42
CA HIS A 109 0.90 -1.33 -5.04
C HIS A 109 0.66 -0.40 -3.83
N THR A 110 -0.41 0.40 -3.91
CA THR A 110 -0.84 1.26 -2.81
C THR A 110 -1.19 0.44 -1.57
N THR A 111 -1.93 -0.67 -1.72
CA THR A 111 -2.28 -1.56 -0.61
C THR A 111 -1.04 -2.04 0.12
N ILE A 112 -0.05 -2.58 -0.58
CA ILE A 112 1.17 -3.11 0.05
C ILE A 112 1.95 -1.99 0.75
N ALA A 113 2.16 -0.86 0.07
CA ALA A 113 2.94 0.24 0.61
C ALA A 113 2.31 0.86 1.88
N PHE A 114 0.99 1.10 1.86
CA PHE A 114 0.29 1.64 3.02
C PHE A 114 0.10 0.61 4.13
N THR A 115 -0.08 -0.68 3.82
CA THR A 115 -0.14 -1.73 4.86
C THR A 115 1.19 -1.82 5.61
N LEU A 116 2.32 -1.69 4.91
CA LEU A 116 3.65 -1.62 5.55
C LEU A 116 3.76 -0.38 6.44
N ALA A 117 3.42 0.81 5.92
CA ALA A 117 3.53 2.07 6.65
C ALA A 117 2.66 2.10 7.92
N PHE A 118 1.37 1.76 7.79
CA PHE A 118 0.47 1.66 8.95
C PHE A 118 0.89 0.51 9.88
N GLY A 119 1.29 -0.63 9.34
CA GLY A 119 1.78 -1.75 10.14
C GLY A 119 2.97 -1.36 11.02
N MET A 120 3.96 -0.64 10.46
CA MET A 120 5.10 -0.08 11.19
C MET A 120 4.68 0.89 12.30
N LEU A 121 3.67 1.73 12.02
CA LEU A 121 3.08 2.62 13.01
C LEU A 121 2.47 1.82 14.18
N PHE A 122 1.64 0.81 13.88
CA PHE A 122 0.90 0.06 14.91
C PHE A 122 1.75 -0.94 15.71
N ILE A 123 2.84 -1.48 15.14
CA ILE A 123 3.82 -2.23 15.95
C ILE A 123 4.65 -1.32 16.88
N SER A 124 4.45 0.00 16.79
CA SER A 124 5.21 1.02 17.51
C SER A 124 6.69 0.98 17.15
N PHE A 125 6.99 0.90 15.85
CA PHE A 125 8.37 0.98 15.37
C PHE A 125 8.97 2.38 15.67
N LYS A 126 10.29 2.54 15.54
CA LYS A 126 10.93 3.82 15.90
C LYS A 126 10.36 4.95 15.04
N LYS A 127 9.89 6.03 15.70
CA LYS A 127 9.21 7.17 15.06
C LYS A 127 10.00 7.78 13.90
N ILE A 128 11.33 7.78 13.98
CA ILE A 128 12.22 8.32 12.95
C ILE A 128 12.07 7.64 11.58
N TYR A 129 11.60 6.39 11.54
CA TYR A 129 11.39 5.65 10.29
C TYR A 129 9.96 5.77 9.74
N LEU A 130 9.02 6.34 10.51
CA LEU A 130 7.62 6.45 10.07
C LEU A 130 7.46 7.50 8.96
N LEU A 131 8.11 8.66 9.10
CA LEU A 131 8.00 9.71 8.08
C LEU A 131 8.53 9.23 6.71
N PRO A 132 9.73 8.64 6.59
CA PRO A 132 10.21 8.12 5.30
C PRO A 132 9.30 7.06 4.67
N VAL A 133 8.78 6.11 5.45
CA VAL A 133 7.92 5.04 4.90
C VAL A 133 6.58 5.57 4.42
N PHE A 134 5.99 6.55 5.12
CA PHE A 134 4.77 7.21 4.65
C PHE A 134 5.04 8.06 3.41
N CYS A 135 6.11 8.84 3.37
CA CYS A 135 6.50 9.59 2.17
C CYS A 135 6.65 8.67 0.96
N TRP A 136 7.35 7.54 1.13
CA TRP A 136 7.46 6.53 0.10
C TRP A 136 6.10 5.94 -0.30
N ALA A 137 5.22 5.60 0.63
CA ALA A 137 3.89 5.07 0.33
C ALA A 137 3.02 6.07 -0.45
N PHE A 138 3.08 7.36 -0.11
CA PHE A 138 2.42 8.42 -0.87
C PHE A 138 3.00 8.60 -2.27
N LEU A 139 4.34 8.52 -2.41
CA LEU A 139 4.99 8.55 -3.73
C LEU A 139 4.58 7.34 -4.59
N VAL A 140 4.47 6.14 -3.99
CA VAL A 140 3.94 4.95 -4.66
C VAL A 140 2.50 5.17 -5.08
N ALA A 141 1.63 5.71 -4.23
CA ALA A 141 0.24 6.00 -4.60
C ALA A 141 0.15 6.99 -5.77
N TYR A 142 0.89 8.10 -5.68
CA TYR A 142 0.89 9.12 -6.71
C TYR A 142 1.44 8.60 -8.04
N SER A 143 2.50 7.79 -8.01
CA SER A 143 3.05 7.18 -9.22
C SER A 143 2.03 6.33 -9.97
N ARG A 144 1.07 5.69 -9.28
CA ARG A 144 0.02 4.90 -9.92
C ARG A 144 -0.93 5.74 -10.78
N MET A 145 -1.15 7.01 -10.44
CA MET A 145 -1.93 7.94 -11.27
C MET A 145 -1.08 8.48 -12.43
N ILE A 146 0.18 8.85 -12.16
CA ILE A 146 1.12 9.31 -13.19
C ILE A 146 1.36 8.25 -14.26
N LEU A 147 1.36 6.96 -13.89
CA LEU A 147 1.56 5.87 -14.84
C LEU A 147 0.26 5.45 -15.57
N GLY A 148 -0.84 6.18 -15.37
CA GLY A 148 -2.14 5.93 -15.98
C GLY A 148 -2.81 4.64 -15.52
N ALA A 149 -2.32 4.03 -14.43
CA ALA A 149 -2.69 2.67 -14.06
C ALA A 149 -3.92 2.60 -13.16
N HIS A 150 -4.18 3.62 -12.36
CA HIS A 150 -5.24 3.63 -11.35
C HIS A 150 -5.91 4.99 -11.24
N TYR A 151 -7.19 4.96 -10.90
CA TYR A 151 -7.94 6.14 -10.52
C TYR A 151 -7.70 6.52 -9.04
N LEU A 152 -8.10 7.72 -8.61
CA LEU A 152 -7.95 8.16 -7.22
C LEU A 152 -8.77 7.27 -6.27
N THR A 153 -9.98 6.87 -6.65
CA THR A 153 -10.81 6.01 -5.79
C THR A 153 -10.21 4.61 -5.59
N ASP A 154 -9.45 4.07 -6.56
CA ASP A 154 -8.71 2.81 -6.40
C ASP A 154 -7.63 2.94 -5.32
N ILE A 155 -6.99 4.11 -5.25
CA ILE A 155 -5.93 4.47 -4.30
C ILE A 155 -6.52 4.71 -2.91
N LEU A 156 -7.57 5.54 -2.80
CA LEU A 156 -8.21 5.83 -1.53
C LEU A 156 -8.77 4.58 -0.87
N THR A 157 -9.40 3.70 -1.66
CA THR A 157 -9.90 2.41 -1.15
C THR A 157 -8.74 1.54 -0.64
N ALA A 158 -7.63 1.46 -1.38
CA ALA A 158 -6.45 0.72 -0.94
C ALA A 158 -5.92 1.25 0.41
N ILE A 159 -5.81 2.59 0.56
CA ILE A 159 -5.38 3.23 1.81
C ILE A 159 -6.33 2.89 2.97
N ILE A 160 -7.65 2.95 2.75
CA ILE A 160 -8.66 2.62 3.75
C ILE A 160 -8.53 1.15 4.18
N ILE A 161 -8.42 0.22 3.23
CA ILE A 161 -8.24 -1.22 3.51
C ILE A 161 -6.98 -1.44 4.35
N SER A 162 -5.85 -0.86 3.93
CA SER A 162 -4.57 -0.95 4.63
C SER A 162 -4.67 -0.42 6.06
N PHE A 163 -5.31 0.73 6.26
CA PHE A 163 -5.52 1.31 7.59
C PHE A 163 -6.40 0.41 8.47
N MET A 164 -7.55 -0.02 7.96
CA MET A 164 -8.51 -0.87 8.69
C MET A 164 -7.88 -2.20 9.13
N LEU A 165 -7.13 -2.86 8.25
CA LEU A 165 -6.43 -4.10 8.61
C LEU A 165 -5.31 -3.86 9.63
N SER A 166 -4.60 -2.74 9.51
CA SER A 166 -3.52 -2.43 10.44
C SER A 166 -4.01 -2.10 11.86
N LEU A 167 -5.27 -1.67 12.03
CA LEU A 167 -5.89 -1.53 13.36
C LEU A 167 -5.94 -2.87 14.13
N LEU A 168 -5.92 -4.01 13.42
CA LEU A 168 -5.88 -5.34 14.05
C LEU A 168 -4.55 -5.62 14.76
N ILE A 169 -3.49 -4.86 14.45
CA ILE A 169 -2.19 -4.91 15.16
C ILE A 169 -2.28 -4.29 16.56
N LYS A 170 -3.46 -3.78 16.97
CA LYS A 170 -3.77 -3.17 18.28
C LYS A 170 -2.77 -3.59 19.36
N PRO A 171 -2.14 -2.64 20.06
CA PRO A 171 -1.19 -3.00 21.10
C PRO A 171 -1.92 -3.93 22.05
N ILE A 172 -1.46 -5.19 22.11
CA ILE A 172 -1.72 -6.04 23.26
C ILE A 172 -1.07 -5.26 24.40
N SER A 173 -1.83 -4.34 25.00
CA SER A 173 -1.48 -3.73 26.25
C SER A 173 -1.36 -4.94 27.16
N THR A 174 -0.14 -5.25 27.55
CA THR A 174 0.18 -6.21 28.59
C THR A 174 -0.50 -5.73 29.88
N LYS A 175 -1.79 -6.04 30.01
CA LYS A 175 -2.51 -6.16 31.28
C LYS A 175 -2.52 -7.61 31.76
N TRP A 176 -1.60 -8.44 31.27
CA TRP A 176 -1.14 -9.61 32.01
C TRP A 176 0.00 -9.15 32.92
N THR A 177 -0.36 -8.42 33.98
CA THR A 177 0.38 -8.49 35.24
C THR A 177 0.34 -9.95 35.66
N VAL A 178 1.38 -10.71 35.32
CA VAL A 178 1.72 -11.92 36.07
C VAL A 178 1.96 -11.42 37.49
N LYS A 179 0.96 -11.58 38.36
CA LYS A 179 1.19 -11.55 39.80
C LYS A 179 2.29 -12.58 40.04
N LYS A 180 3.50 -12.11 40.35
CA LYS A 180 4.49 -12.96 41.01
C LYS A 180 3.90 -13.31 42.36
N THR A 181 3.39 -14.52 42.49
CA THR A 181 3.31 -15.23 43.77
C THR A 181 4.62 -15.98 43.96
#